data_AF-A0A0C1Z3K2-F1
#
_entry.id   AF-A0A0C1Z3K2-F1
#
_cell.length_a   1.000
_cell.length_b   1.000
_cell.length_c   1.000
_cell.angle_alpha   90.00
_cell.angle_beta   90.00
_cell.angle_gamma   90.00
#
_symmetry.space_group_name_H-M   'P 1'
#
loop_
_entity.id
_entity.type
_entity.pdbx_description
1 polymer ?
#
loop_
_entity_poly.entity_id
_entity_poly.type
_entity_poly.pdbx_seq_one_letter_code
_entity_poly.pdbx_strand_id
1 'polypeptide(L)'
;MSAPSPSIPREHWTTHPHFPDQVLLLGSHANFRRISSYLVRAAEASEGPAGIASLYMGWIAAMRSHEAYEERKLYPYLARRWAMNFDAACAGHELLHRLHVDVVTALSQAGDSQAATPMLAAALRRHDTALVEHLELEEDLVIPCLLALEPEEFHTYTMLSLPALLARLDNDADRAVQ
;
A
#
# COMPACT_ATOMS: atom_id res chain seq x y z
N MET A 1 8.72 -26.06 -8.63
CA MET A 1 8.21 -26.10 -7.23
C MET A 1 8.32 -24.69 -6.67
N SER A 2 7.24 -24.07 -6.18
CA SER A 2 7.32 -22.73 -5.58
C SER A 2 8.12 -22.78 -4.27
N ALA A 3 8.99 -21.80 -4.05
CA ALA A 3 9.72 -21.68 -2.79
C ALA A 3 8.75 -21.29 -1.66
N PRO A 4 8.97 -21.75 -0.41
CA PRO A 4 8.17 -21.29 0.73
C PRO A 4 8.30 -19.76 0.88
N SER A 5 7.23 -19.12 1.36
CA SER A 5 7.24 -17.68 1.63
C SER A 5 8.34 -17.33 2.65
N PRO A 6 9.19 -16.33 2.35
CA PRO A 6 10.23 -15.89 3.27
C PRO A 6 9.61 -15.22 4.50
N SER A 7 10.17 -15.50 5.67
CA SER A 7 9.84 -14.80 6.91
C SER A 7 11.11 -14.13 7.42
N ILE A 8 11.18 -12.81 7.26
CA ILE A 8 12.28 -11.97 7.76
C ILE A 8 11.66 -11.03 8.80
N PRO A 9 12.07 -11.12 10.09
CA PRO A 9 11.56 -10.24 11.13
C PRO A 9 11.79 -8.75 10.82
N ARG A 10 10.81 -7.90 11.17
CA ARG A 10 10.81 -6.47 10.85
C ARG A 10 12.03 -5.74 11.40
N GLU A 11 12.51 -6.14 12.57
CA GLU A 11 13.73 -5.61 13.21
C GLU A 11 15.00 -5.82 12.37
N HIS A 12 15.00 -6.78 11.44
CA HIS A 12 16.16 -7.07 10.59
C HIS A 12 16.10 -6.39 9.22
N TRP A 13 14.96 -5.79 8.84
CA TRP A 13 14.77 -5.24 7.50
C TRP A 13 15.80 -4.17 7.19
N THR A 14 16.00 -3.20 8.09
CA THR A 14 16.91 -2.07 7.84
C THR A 14 18.37 -2.45 7.65
N THR A 15 18.77 -3.63 8.12
CA THR A 15 20.12 -4.19 7.96
C THR A 15 20.23 -5.17 6.79
N HIS A 16 19.13 -5.48 6.11
CA HIS A 16 19.12 -6.41 4.99
C HIS A 16 19.83 -5.78 3.77
N PRO A 17 20.70 -6.53 3.05
CA PRO A 17 21.43 -5.99 1.91
C PRO A 17 20.55 -5.35 0.82
N HIS A 18 19.35 -5.90 0.61
CA HIS A 18 18.38 -5.43 -0.39
C HIS A 18 17.37 -4.40 0.15
N PHE A 19 17.51 -3.96 1.40
CA PHE A 19 16.62 -2.96 1.98
C PHE A 19 16.62 -1.61 1.25
N PRO A 20 17.76 -1.07 0.78
CA PRO A 20 17.79 0.20 0.05
C PRO A 20 16.86 0.21 -1.18
N ASP A 21 16.66 -0.93 -1.82
CA ASP A 21 15.79 -1.08 -2.98
C ASP A 21 14.30 -1.01 -2.64
N GLN A 22 13.94 -1.24 -1.37
CA GLN A 22 12.55 -1.24 -0.88
C GLN A 22 12.15 0.10 -0.26
N VAL A 23 13.08 1.05 -0.15
CA VAL A 23 12.86 2.37 0.47
C VAL A 23 11.77 3.16 -0.26
N LEU A 24 11.56 2.93 -1.56
CA LEU A 24 10.49 3.60 -2.28
C LEU A 24 9.09 3.15 -1.83
N LEU A 25 8.90 1.84 -1.59
CA LEU A 25 7.62 1.30 -1.11
C LEU A 25 7.36 1.75 0.34
N LEU A 26 8.31 1.47 1.23
CA LEU A 26 8.22 1.85 2.65
C LEU A 26 8.15 3.36 2.84
N GLY A 27 8.87 4.13 2.00
CA GLY A 27 8.81 5.59 1.97
C GLY A 27 7.44 6.10 1.53
N SER A 28 6.80 5.45 0.56
CA SER A 28 5.43 5.76 0.14
C SER A 28 4.45 5.49 1.27
N HIS A 29 4.52 4.33 1.93
CA HIS A 29 3.67 4.00 3.08
C HIS A 29 3.86 4.97 4.25
N ALA A 30 5.12 5.29 4.60
CA ALA A 30 5.42 6.27 5.63
C ALA A 30 4.82 7.65 5.29
N ASN A 31 4.91 8.06 4.03
CA ASN A 31 4.30 9.30 3.56
C ASN A 31 2.76 9.26 3.64
N PHE A 32 2.14 8.13 3.29
CA PHE A 32 0.69 7.96 3.38
C PHE A 32 0.19 8.05 4.82
N ARG A 33 0.82 7.34 5.76
CA ARG A 33 0.53 7.46 7.20
C ARG A 33 0.68 8.88 7.70
N ARG A 34 1.77 9.56 7.32
CA ARG A 34 2.05 10.95 7.73
C ARG A 34 0.96 11.92 7.28
N ILE A 35 0.53 11.83 6.02
CA ILE A 35 -0.51 12.71 5.47
C ILE A 35 -1.88 12.38 6.08
N SER A 36 -2.24 11.10 6.21
CA SER A 36 -3.50 10.69 6.83
C SER A 36 -3.63 11.22 8.27
N SER A 37 -2.58 11.02 9.07
CA SER A 37 -2.50 11.54 10.44
C SER A 37 -2.54 13.08 10.50
N TYR A 38 -1.92 13.76 9.53
CA TYR A 38 -2.04 15.23 9.43
C TYR A 38 -3.48 15.66 9.18
N LEU A 39 -4.19 15.02 8.25
CA LEU A 39 -5.57 15.36 7.91
C LEU A 39 -6.50 15.18 9.12
N VAL A 40 -6.31 14.12 9.90
CA VAL A 40 -7.02 13.93 11.18
C VAL A 40 -6.79 15.10 12.12
N ARG A 41 -5.52 15.45 12.39
CA ARG A 41 -5.18 16.57 13.28
C ARG A 41 -5.73 17.91 12.80
N ALA A 42 -5.64 18.18 11.50
CA ALA A 42 -6.18 19.40 10.91
C ALA A 42 -7.70 19.50 11.11
N ALA A 43 -8.43 18.40 10.88
CA ALA A 43 -9.87 18.35 11.12
C ALA A 43 -10.23 18.52 12.61
N GLU A 44 -9.46 17.91 13.51
CA GLU A 44 -9.66 18.05 14.97
C GLU A 44 -9.33 19.46 15.48
N ALA A 45 -8.35 20.11 14.87
CA ALA A 45 -8.01 21.51 15.11
C ALA A 45 -9.02 22.50 14.46
N SER A 46 -10.10 21.99 13.86
CA SER A 46 -11.13 22.79 13.20
C SER A 46 -10.58 23.64 12.04
N GLU A 47 -9.53 23.19 11.37
CA GLU A 47 -9.03 23.82 10.14
C GLU A 47 -10.11 23.81 9.04
N GLY A 48 -9.96 24.71 8.07
CA GLY A 48 -10.93 24.88 6.99
C GLY A 48 -11.10 23.61 6.13
N PRO A 49 -12.34 23.13 5.89
CA PRO A 49 -12.60 21.91 5.15
C PRO A 49 -12.13 21.97 3.68
N ALA A 50 -12.06 23.15 3.07
CA ALA A 50 -11.55 23.32 1.71
C ALA A 50 -10.06 22.92 1.57
N GLY A 51 -9.23 23.30 2.54
CA GLY A 51 -7.81 22.94 2.56
C GLY A 51 -7.62 21.44 2.79
N ILE A 52 -8.38 20.88 3.74
CA ILE A 52 -8.42 19.44 4.02
C ILE A 52 -8.86 18.67 2.76
N ALA A 53 -9.92 19.12 2.08
CA ALA A 53 -10.43 18.49 0.86
C ALA A 53 -9.37 18.47 -0.25
N SER A 54 -8.72 19.61 -0.51
CA SER A 54 -7.70 19.70 -1.55
C SER A 54 -6.55 18.73 -1.31
N LEU A 55 -6.03 18.69 -0.08
CA LEU A 55 -4.95 17.76 0.29
C LEU A 55 -5.41 16.30 0.24
N TYR A 56 -6.58 15.99 0.80
CA TYR A 56 -7.15 14.64 0.81
C TYR A 56 -7.34 14.09 -0.60
N MET A 57 -7.87 14.89 -1.54
CA MET A 57 -8.15 14.44 -2.91
C MET A 57 -6.86 14.18 -3.70
N GLY A 58 -5.82 15.00 -3.52
CA GLY A 58 -4.51 14.72 -4.13
C GLY A 58 -3.86 13.47 -3.53
N TRP A 59 -3.93 13.33 -2.22
CA TRP A 59 -3.39 12.19 -1.49
C TRP A 59 -4.08 10.87 -1.85
N ILE A 60 -5.42 10.83 -1.89
CA ILE A 60 -6.16 9.61 -2.20
C ILE A 60 -5.93 9.18 -3.66
N ALA A 61 -5.75 10.11 -4.60
CA ALA A 61 -5.41 9.77 -5.98
C ALA A 61 -4.04 9.04 -6.06
N ALA A 62 -3.06 9.46 -5.27
CA ALA A 62 -1.77 8.78 -5.18
C ALA A 62 -1.90 7.38 -4.56
N MET A 63 -2.68 7.22 -3.49
CA MET A 63 -3.03 5.91 -2.91
C MET A 63 -3.64 4.98 -3.96
N ARG A 64 -4.64 5.43 -4.72
CA ARG A 64 -5.28 4.61 -5.77
C ARG A 64 -4.31 4.13 -6.84
N SER A 65 -3.33 4.96 -7.21
CA SER A 65 -2.31 4.56 -8.18
C SER A 65 -1.38 3.49 -7.61
N HIS A 66 -1.09 3.54 -6.31
CA HIS A 66 -0.25 2.59 -5.59
C HIS A 66 -0.96 1.24 -5.43
N GLU A 67 -2.22 1.24 -4.95
CA GLU A 67 -3.08 0.06 -4.89
C GLU A 67 -3.20 -0.63 -6.27
N ALA A 68 -3.37 0.17 -7.33
CA ALA A 68 -3.45 -0.37 -8.68
C ALA A 68 -2.14 -1.01 -9.15
N TYR A 69 -0.97 -0.50 -8.71
CA TYR A 69 0.31 -1.13 -9.00
C TYR A 69 0.44 -2.47 -8.26
N GLU A 70 0.03 -2.50 -7.00
CA GLU A 70 0.04 -3.71 -6.19
C GLU A 70 -0.78 -4.83 -6.82
N GLU A 71 -2.07 -4.56 -7.06
CA GLU A 71 -3.01 -5.56 -7.54
C GLU A 71 -2.71 -6.02 -8.98
N ARG A 72 -2.12 -5.15 -9.81
CA ARG A 72 -1.87 -5.45 -11.23
C ARG A 72 -0.48 -6.00 -11.52
N LYS A 73 0.47 -5.87 -10.58
CA LYS A 73 1.84 -6.32 -10.81
C LYS A 73 2.46 -6.99 -9.60
N LEU A 74 2.53 -6.30 -8.46
CA LEU A 74 3.24 -6.80 -7.28
C LEU A 74 2.61 -8.09 -6.76
N TYR A 75 1.36 -8.05 -6.28
CA TYR A 75 0.72 -9.20 -5.66
C TYR A 75 0.65 -10.41 -6.61
N PRO A 76 0.27 -10.29 -7.90
CA PRO A 76 0.26 -11.45 -8.78
C PRO A 76 1.64 -12.09 -8.99
N TYR A 77 2.70 -11.27 -9.07
CA TYR A 77 4.06 -11.78 -9.19
C TYR A 77 4.51 -12.49 -7.91
N LEU A 78 4.34 -11.87 -6.74
CA LEU A 78 4.70 -12.46 -5.45
C LEU A 78 3.88 -13.74 -5.17
N ALA A 79 2.59 -13.72 -5.49
CA ALA A 79 1.70 -14.87 -5.37
C ALA A 79 2.20 -16.05 -6.21
N ARG A 80 2.63 -15.81 -7.45
CA ARG A 80 3.22 -16.87 -8.28
C ARG A 80 4.57 -17.35 -7.73
N ARG A 81 5.43 -16.41 -7.33
CA ARG A 81 6.82 -16.69 -6.93
C ARG A 81 6.94 -17.49 -5.64
N TRP A 82 6.06 -17.23 -4.66
CA TRP A 82 6.09 -17.87 -3.33
C TRP A 82 4.78 -18.55 -2.92
N ALA A 83 3.85 -18.75 -3.85
CA ALA A 83 2.54 -19.37 -3.59
C ALA A 83 1.74 -18.65 -2.47
N MET A 84 1.80 -17.32 -2.44
CA MET A 84 1.10 -16.49 -1.45
C MET A 84 -0.32 -16.13 -1.87
N ASN A 85 -1.14 -15.79 -0.88
CA ASN A 85 -2.49 -15.24 -1.03
C ASN A 85 -2.50 -13.78 -0.52
N PHE A 86 -3.09 -12.87 -1.32
CA PHE A 86 -3.20 -11.43 -1.01
C PHE A 86 -4.66 -10.95 -0.85
N ASP A 87 -5.63 -11.86 -0.73
CA ASP A 87 -7.06 -11.55 -0.59
C ASP A 87 -7.32 -10.61 0.60
N ALA A 88 -6.60 -10.80 1.71
CA ALA A 88 -6.72 -9.93 2.88
C ALA A 88 -6.20 -8.51 2.63
N ALA A 89 -5.11 -8.36 1.85
CA ALA A 89 -4.59 -7.05 1.46
C ALA A 89 -5.57 -6.33 0.52
N CYS A 90 -6.10 -7.05 -0.49
CA CYS A 90 -7.14 -6.53 -1.38
C CYS A 90 -8.42 -6.13 -0.63
N ALA A 91 -8.85 -6.92 0.36
CA ALA A 91 -9.99 -6.56 1.21
C ALA A 91 -9.74 -5.28 2.03
N GLY A 92 -8.48 -5.01 2.39
CA GLY A 92 -8.03 -3.76 2.97
C GLY A 92 -8.25 -2.57 2.03
N HIS A 93 -7.85 -2.69 0.75
CA HIS A 93 -8.15 -1.66 -0.26
C HIS A 93 -9.66 -1.40 -0.36
N GLU A 94 -10.48 -2.44 -0.48
CA GLU A 94 -11.93 -2.29 -0.54
C GLU A 94 -12.52 -1.58 0.68
N LEU A 95 -11.99 -1.85 1.88
CA LEU A 95 -12.39 -1.15 3.10
C LEU A 95 -12.04 0.34 3.03
N LEU A 96 -10.81 0.68 2.61
CA LEU A 96 -10.39 2.06 2.42
C LEU A 96 -11.27 2.77 1.39
N HIS A 97 -11.70 2.06 0.34
CA HIS A 97 -12.58 2.62 -0.69
C HIS A 97 -13.98 2.94 -0.13
N ARG A 98 -14.51 2.10 0.75
CA ARG A 98 -15.78 2.38 1.44
C ARG A 98 -15.63 3.57 2.39
N LEU A 99 -14.56 3.63 3.18
CA LEU A 99 -14.32 4.72 4.12
C LEU A 99 -14.03 6.05 3.41
N HIS A 100 -13.46 6.01 2.20
CA HIS A 100 -13.33 7.19 1.35
C HIS A 100 -14.68 7.85 1.04
N VAL A 101 -15.73 7.06 0.78
CA VAL A 101 -17.08 7.59 0.54
C VAL A 101 -17.61 8.35 1.76
N ASP A 102 -17.35 7.85 2.97
CA ASP A 102 -17.71 8.55 4.21
C ASP A 102 -16.97 9.89 4.33
N VAL A 103 -15.69 9.94 4.00
CA VAL A 103 -14.90 11.18 4.04
C VAL A 103 -15.43 12.20 3.02
N VAL A 104 -15.68 11.79 1.78
CA VAL A 104 -16.21 12.68 0.73
C VAL A 104 -17.61 13.20 1.10
N THR A 105 -18.44 12.36 1.71
CA THR A 105 -19.76 12.75 2.20
C THR A 105 -19.63 13.80 3.30
N ALA A 106 -18.75 13.58 4.28
CA ALA A 106 -18.52 14.54 5.36
C ALA A 106 -17.92 15.87 4.88
N LEU A 107 -17.01 15.83 3.89
CA LEU A 107 -16.48 17.02 3.23
C LEU A 107 -17.59 17.80 2.51
N SER A 108 -18.45 17.10 1.78
CA SER A 108 -19.57 17.71 1.05
C SER A 108 -20.58 18.37 1.99
N GLN A 109 -20.85 17.74 3.14
CA GLN A 109 -21.72 18.28 4.19
C GLN A 109 -21.13 19.48 4.91
N ALA A 110 -19.80 19.58 5.00
CA ALA A 110 -19.13 20.75 5.58
C ALA A 110 -19.33 22.00 4.71
N GLY A 111 -19.51 21.86 3.39
CA GLY A 111 -19.77 22.96 2.47
C GLY A 111 -18.73 24.09 2.58
N ASP A 112 -19.20 25.34 2.56
CA ASP A 112 -18.36 26.55 2.70
C ASP A 112 -18.08 26.93 4.17
N SER A 113 -18.23 25.97 5.10
CA SER A 113 -17.92 26.21 6.51
C SER A 113 -16.46 26.66 6.66
N GLN A 114 -16.23 27.59 7.59
CA GLN A 114 -14.87 28.06 7.90
C GLN A 114 -14.07 27.06 8.74
N ALA A 115 -14.73 26.04 9.30
CA ALA A 115 -14.14 25.05 10.19
C ALA A 115 -14.62 23.64 9.86
N ALA A 116 -13.74 22.66 10.04
CA ALA A 116 -14.07 21.24 9.92
C ALA A 116 -15.15 20.83 10.93
N THR A 117 -16.04 19.93 10.50
CA THR A 117 -17.10 19.40 11.37
C THR A 117 -16.59 18.21 12.20
N PRO A 118 -17.20 17.92 13.36
CA PRO A 118 -16.90 16.71 14.12
C PRO A 118 -17.10 15.43 13.29
N MET A 119 -18.05 15.43 12.35
CA MET A 119 -18.29 14.32 11.43
C MET A 119 -17.11 14.09 10.47
N LEU A 120 -16.54 15.17 9.92
CA LEU A 120 -15.35 15.08 9.07
C LEU A 120 -14.15 14.50 9.84
N ALA A 121 -13.90 15.00 11.06
CA ALA A 121 -12.84 14.47 11.90
C ALA A 121 -13.06 12.98 12.22
N ALA A 122 -14.29 12.55 12.51
CA ALA A 122 -14.61 11.15 12.76
C ALA A 122 -14.44 10.26 11.51
N ALA A 123 -14.80 10.74 10.32
CA ALA A 123 -14.60 10.02 9.08
C ALA A 123 -13.11 9.83 8.77
N LEU A 124 -12.32 10.90 8.90
CA LEU A 124 -10.87 10.85 8.69
C LEU A 124 -10.17 9.92 9.69
N ARG A 125 -10.56 9.93 10.97
CA ARG A 125 -10.01 9.00 11.97
C ARG A 125 -10.23 7.53 11.60
N ARG A 126 -11.46 7.18 11.20
CA ARG A 126 -11.77 5.79 10.79
C ARG A 126 -10.95 5.38 9.57
N HIS A 127 -10.79 6.29 8.60
CA HIS A 127 -9.95 6.06 7.43
C HIS A 127 -8.47 5.90 7.79
N ASP A 128 -7.93 6.74 8.69
CA ASP A 128 -6.54 6.68 9.15
C ASP A 128 -6.25 5.36 9.89
N THR A 129 -7.13 4.94 10.81
CA THR A 129 -7.00 3.66 11.50
C THR A 129 -6.95 2.48 10.53
N ALA A 130 -7.90 2.41 9.59
CA ALA A 130 -7.93 1.34 8.60
C ALA A 130 -6.69 1.36 7.69
N LEU A 131 -6.18 2.55 7.35
CA LEU A 131 -4.97 2.69 6.54
C LEU A 131 -3.74 2.14 7.28
N VAL A 132 -3.57 2.50 8.55
CA VAL A 132 -2.43 2.02 9.35
C VAL A 132 -2.44 0.50 9.43
N GLU A 133 -3.58 -0.10 9.78
CA GLU A 133 -3.75 -1.55 9.87
C GLU A 133 -3.47 -2.24 8.53
N HIS A 134 -4.00 -1.69 7.43
CA HIS A 134 -3.80 -2.24 6.09
C HIS A 134 -2.32 -2.18 5.66
N LEU A 135 -1.65 -1.04 5.83
CA LEU A 135 -0.24 -0.89 5.46
C LEU A 135 0.68 -1.76 6.33
N GLU A 136 0.35 -1.99 7.60
CA GLU A 136 1.09 -2.91 8.47
C GLU A 136 0.99 -4.35 7.98
N LEU A 137 -0.23 -4.82 7.69
CA LEU A 137 -0.48 -6.14 7.12
C LEU A 137 0.26 -6.32 5.79
N GLU A 138 0.16 -5.33 4.90
CA GLU A 138 0.82 -5.42 3.60
C GLU A 138 2.33 -5.48 3.75
N GLU A 139 2.93 -4.60 4.56
CA GLU A 139 4.37 -4.60 4.79
C GLU A 139 4.86 -5.97 5.28
N ASP A 140 4.12 -6.62 6.18
CA ASP A 140 4.48 -7.95 6.71
C ASP A 140 4.37 -9.06 5.65
N LEU A 141 3.48 -8.92 4.66
CA LEU A 141 3.34 -9.87 3.55
C LEU A 141 4.38 -9.63 2.44
N VAL A 142 4.63 -8.36 2.11
CA VAL A 142 5.34 -7.94 0.88
C VAL A 142 6.82 -7.74 1.11
N ILE A 143 7.23 -7.16 2.23
CA ILE A 143 8.64 -6.76 2.41
C ILE A 143 9.57 -7.96 2.54
N PRO A 144 9.28 -9.01 3.36
CA PRO A 144 10.16 -10.18 3.44
C PRO A 144 10.38 -10.84 2.08
N CYS A 145 9.32 -10.85 1.29
CA CYS A 145 9.27 -11.31 -0.08
C CYS A 145 10.22 -10.53 -0.99
N LEU A 146 10.08 -9.21 -1.05
CA LEU A 146 10.95 -8.37 -1.87
C LEU A 146 12.42 -8.43 -1.43
N LEU A 147 12.67 -8.50 -0.12
CA LEU A 147 14.03 -8.64 0.41
C LEU A 147 14.67 -9.98 0.00
N ALA A 148 13.90 -11.05 -0.10
CA ALA A 148 14.38 -12.38 -0.50
C ALA A 148 14.64 -12.52 -2.02
N LEU A 149 14.31 -11.52 -2.83
CA LEU A 149 14.68 -11.52 -4.24
C LEU A 149 16.18 -11.27 -4.39
N GLU A 150 16.84 -12.05 -5.22
CA GLU A 150 18.22 -11.76 -5.63
C GLU A 150 18.28 -10.44 -6.43
N PRO A 151 19.39 -9.70 -6.42
CA PRO A 151 19.48 -8.40 -7.09
C PRO A 151 19.10 -8.44 -8.58
N GLU A 152 19.49 -9.49 -9.30
CA GLU A 152 19.13 -9.67 -10.71
C GLU A 152 17.63 -9.98 -10.89
N GLU A 153 17.06 -10.75 -9.97
CA GLU A 153 15.63 -11.06 -9.97
C GLU A 153 14.83 -9.78 -9.68
N PHE A 154 15.24 -8.98 -8.70
CA PHE A 154 14.62 -7.69 -8.39
C PHE A 154 14.74 -6.69 -9.55
N HIS A 155 15.90 -6.62 -10.21
CA HIS A 155 16.07 -5.81 -11.41
C HIS A 155 15.13 -6.26 -12.53
N THR A 156 15.02 -7.56 -12.76
CA THR A 156 14.09 -8.12 -13.76
C THR A 156 12.63 -7.78 -13.42
N TYR A 157 12.25 -7.94 -12.15
CA TYR A 157 10.94 -7.58 -11.62
C TYR A 157 10.58 -6.12 -11.92
N THR A 158 11.49 -5.18 -11.64
CA THR A 158 11.24 -3.75 -11.86
C THR A 158 11.08 -3.41 -13.34
N MET A 159 11.90 -4.02 -14.20
CA MET A 159 11.97 -3.69 -15.64
C MET A 159 10.87 -4.31 -16.50
N LEU A 160 10.39 -5.51 -16.17
CA LEU A 160 9.47 -6.25 -17.03
C LEU A 160 7.98 -6.01 -16.69
N SER A 161 7.12 -6.28 -17.67
CA SER A 161 5.66 -6.35 -17.46
C SER A 161 5.28 -7.65 -16.75
N LEU A 162 4.12 -7.68 -16.07
CA LEU A 162 3.66 -8.89 -15.39
C LEU A 162 3.59 -10.12 -16.32
N PRO A 163 3.04 -10.06 -17.55
CA PRO A 163 3.02 -11.22 -18.45
C PRO A 163 4.43 -11.78 -18.75
N ALA A 164 5.42 -10.90 -18.95
CA ALA A 164 6.80 -11.30 -19.20
C ALA A 164 7.45 -11.94 -17.95
N LEU A 165 7.14 -11.42 -16.75
CA LEU A 165 7.60 -12.00 -15.49
C LEU A 165 7.03 -13.40 -15.27
N LEU A 166 5.73 -13.58 -15.48
CA LEU A 166 5.07 -14.87 -15.28
C LEU A 166 5.60 -15.92 -16.28
N ALA A 167 5.77 -15.55 -17.55
CA ALA A 167 6.36 -16.44 -18.54
C ALA A 167 7.80 -16.86 -18.17
N ARG A 168 8.58 -15.97 -17.57
CA ARG A 168 9.94 -16.28 -17.11
C ARG A 168 9.93 -17.26 -15.94
N LEU A 169 9.06 -17.05 -14.95
CA LEU A 169 8.91 -17.98 -13.82
C LEU A 169 8.49 -19.38 -14.26
N ASP A 170 7.59 -19.47 -15.24
CA ASP A 170 7.12 -20.76 -15.77
C ASP A 170 8.28 -21.49 -16.49
N ASN A 171 9.08 -20.78 -17.29
CA ASN A 171 10.27 -21.36 -17.95
C ASN A 171 11.36 -21.82 -16.98
N ASP A 172 11.59 -21.06 -15.90
CA ASP A 172 12.59 -21.41 -14.89
C ASP A 172 12.14 -22.63 -14.06
N ALA A 173 10.83 -22.75 -13.79
CA ALA A 173 10.25 -23.91 -13.13
C ALA A 173 10.40 -25.19 -13.98
N ASP A 174 10.18 -25.11 -15.29
CA ASP A 174 10.35 -26.23 -16.22
C ASP A 174 11.80 -26.71 -16.30
N ARG A 175 12.76 -25.78 -16.26
CA ARG A 175 14.20 -26.09 -16.26
C ARG A 175 14.68 -26.76 -14.96
N ALA A 176 14.04 -26.46 -13.82
CA ALA A 176 14.41 -27.05 -12.54
C ALA A 176 13.89 -28.50 -12.34
N VAL A 177 13.00 -28.97 -13.21
CA VAL A 177 12.39 -30.31 -13.15
C VAL A 177 13.06 -31.30 -14.13
N GLN A 178 13.86 -30.79 -15.08
CA GLN A 178 14.67 -31.59 -16.03
C GLN A 178 16.03 -31.93 -15.44
#